data_AF-A0A4Y7TDX3-F1
#
_entry.id   AF-A0A4Y7TDX3-F1
#
_cell.length_a   1.000
_cell.length_b   1.000
_cell.length_c   1.000
_cell.angle_alpha   90.00
_cell.angle_beta   90.00
_cell.angle_gamma   90.00
#
_symmetry.space_group_name_H-M   'P 1'
#
loop_
_entity.id
_entity.type
_entity.pdbx_description
1 polymer ?
#
loop_
_entity_poly.entity_id
_entity_poly.type
_entity_poly.pdbx_seq_one_letter_code
_entity_poly.pdbx_strand_id
1 'polypeptide(L)'
;MDSRTPTEEYRDDTSAAFEVVRVLGRQLQASKERIKALEEALSELRTATMVVDSKPDQQLLERVREAEAKKCQLKAENDNLRNDQEKQSLRMEELQVKLDAATASFNQERETAALLQGRVKALDQEKTSLTLECVKSQKSFADFGVQLRNIRELERPWSIEQYVEFSDDDQGFRGRPDYVSLQPVCDRGTDLKLYMEEDKQLRWAATSFICLSSPHRLVWTSTSCQVGLAFGPMHVYEGSDGWKEHSVFSEYDGKDVEVFFEDEQHTFYAGSYTFERIRDRNPQGCLQQSAESAKELSLASINLPASYPGTKSKRLTQALQHPVESLYTQGILKAECTILRCVGFNQEIHDRLSARYKRAKELKRKANTEADSGHKRRRGP
;
A
#
# COMPACT_ATOMS: atom_id res chain seq x y z
N MET A 1 12.87 41.81 17.68
CA MET A 1 14.25 41.84 18.20
C MET A 1 14.94 42.96 17.44
N ASP A 2 15.04 44.11 18.10
CA ASP A 2 15.54 45.34 17.50
C ASP A 2 17.06 45.28 17.32
N SER A 3 17.50 45.20 16.08
CA SER A 3 18.91 45.24 15.70
C SER A 3 19.38 46.69 15.66
N ARG A 4 19.93 47.16 16.78
CA ARG A 4 20.76 48.38 16.78
C ARG A 4 22.04 48.08 16.00
N THR A 5 22.20 48.69 14.83
CA THR A 5 23.42 48.60 14.01
C THR A 5 24.54 49.40 14.68
N PRO A 6 25.68 48.79 15.04
CA PRO A 6 26.77 49.44 15.79
C PRO A 6 27.73 50.26 14.91
N THR A 7 27.23 50.91 13.86
CA THR A 7 28.06 51.61 12.86
C THR A 7 28.19 53.12 13.09
N GLU A 8 27.45 53.72 14.01
CA GLU A 8 27.50 55.18 14.23
C GLU A 8 28.58 55.63 15.24
N GLU A 9 28.96 54.79 16.21
CA GLU A 9 29.89 55.21 17.29
C GLU A 9 31.37 55.33 16.86
N TYR A 10 31.79 54.71 15.76
CA TYR A 10 33.20 54.72 15.32
C TYR A 10 33.56 55.80 14.29
N ARG A 11 32.58 56.60 13.82
CA ARG A 11 32.84 57.69 12.86
C ARG A 11 33.43 58.94 13.51
N ASP A 12 33.13 59.19 14.79
CA ASP A 12 33.56 60.43 15.46
C ASP A 12 35.06 60.48 15.79
N ASP A 13 35.70 59.33 16.05
CA ASP A 13 37.11 59.28 16.46
C ASP A 13 38.10 59.60 15.31
N THR A 14 37.77 59.22 14.07
CA THR A 14 38.62 59.54 12.91
C THR A 14 38.57 61.02 12.56
N SER A 15 37.39 61.65 12.69
CA SER A 15 37.20 63.10 12.50
C SER A 15 38.00 63.91 13.53
N ALA A 16 38.00 63.48 14.79
CA ALA A 16 38.77 64.11 15.85
C ALA A 16 40.29 64.05 15.59
N ALA A 17 40.81 62.91 15.11
CA ALA A 17 42.23 62.75 14.80
C ALA A 17 42.69 63.65 13.63
N PHE A 18 41.88 63.79 12.58
CA PHE A 18 42.15 64.72 11.47
C PHE A 18 42.22 66.19 11.93
N GLU A 19 41.33 66.59 12.84
CA GLU A 19 41.36 67.95 13.39
C GLU A 19 42.62 68.23 14.22
N VAL A 20 43.09 67.25 15.01
CA VAL A 20 44.35 67.39 15.77
C VAL A 20 45.55 67.60 14.84
N VAL A 21 45.68 66.80 13.77
CA VAL A 21 46.74 66.96 12.77
C VAL A 21 46.67 68.33 12.09
N ARG A 22 45.46 68.80 11.78
CA ARG A 22 45.25 70.12 11.16
C ARG A 22 45.67 71.27 12.09
N VAL A 23 45.35 71.18 13.39
CA VAL A 23 45.75 72.18 14.39
C VAL A 23 47.27 72.20 14.57
N LEU A 24 47.91 71.04 14.69
CA LEU A 24 49.37 70.94 14.80
C LEU A 24 50.08 71.51 13.56
N GLY A 25 49.55 71.25 12.36
CA GLY A 25 50.09 71.83 11.12
C GLY A 25 50.06 73.36 11.11
N ARG A 26 48.98 73.97 11.60
CA ARG A 26 48.90 75.44 11.74
C ARG A 26 49.88 76.00 12.77
N GLN A 27 50.05 75.32 13.91
CA GLN A 27 51.00 75.72 14.96
C GLN A 27 52.45 75.64 14.47
N LEU A 28 52.80 74.58 13.73
CA LEU A 28 54.13 74.42 13.13
C LEU A 28 54.44 75.55 12.14
N GLN A 29 53.48 75.91 11.29
CA GLN A 29 53.62 77.00 10.34
C GLN A 29 53.84 78.35 11.04
N ALA A 30 53.05 78.64 12.07
CA ALA A 30 53.22 79.85 12.88
C ALA A 30 54.58 79.90 13.60
N SER A 31 55.10 78.76 14.07
CA SER A 31 56.43 78.66 14.68
C SER A 31 57.55 78.92 13.66
N LYS A 32 57.43 78.38 12.43
CA LYS A 32 58.39 78.67 11.34
C LYS A 32 58.44 80.15 10.98
N GLU A 33 57.30 80.82 10.89
CA GLU A 33 57.21 82.25 10.62
C GLU A 33 57.87 83.08 11.74
N ARG A 34 57.68 82.70 13.01
CA ARG A 34 58.36 83.33 14.15
C ARG A 34 59.88 83.16 14.11
N ILE A 35 60.37 81.96 13.79
CA ILE A 35 61.81 81.70 13.64
C ILE A 35 62.38 82.59 12.53
N LYS A 36 61.70 82.66 11.38
CA LYS A 36 62.13 83.51 10.25
C LYS A 36 62.22 84.98 10.64
N ALA A 37 61.20 85.51 11.33
CA ALA A 37 61.21 86.89 11.82
C ALA A 37 62.35 87.17 12.82
N LEU A 38 62.69 86.20 13.68
CA LEU A 38 63.83 86.30 14.60
C LEU A 38 65.17 86.24 13.86
N GLU A 39 65.28 85.45 12.79
CA GLU A 39 66.48 85.40 11.95
C GLU A 39 66.72 86.72 11.20
N GLU A 40 65.66 87.32 10.67
CA GLU A 40 65.69 88.65 10.06
C GLU A 40 66.12 89.71 11.08
N ALA A 41 65.51 89.74 12.28
CA ALA A 41 65.85 90.66 13.35
C ALA A 41 67.31 90.50 13.86
N LEU A 42 67.81 89.26 13.97
CA LEU A 42 69.21 88.98 14.33
C LEU A 42 70.18 89.45 13.24
N SER A 43 69.80 89.31 11.96
CA SER A 43 70.59 89.82 10.85
C SER A 43 70.71 91.35 10.91
N GLU A 44 69.60 92.05 11.16
CA GLU A 44 69.58 93.50 11.33
C GLU A 44 70.42 93.98 12.53
N LEU A 45 70.33 93.29 13.68
CA LEU A 45 71.14 93.56 14.87
C LEU A 45 72.65 93.34 14.64
N ARG A 46 73.02 92.30 13.89
CA ARG A 46 74.42 92.04 13.52
C ARG A 46 74.97 93.12 12.59
N THR A 47 74.17 93.60 11.64
CA THR A 47 74.56 94.75 10.80
C THR A 47 74.67 96.06 11.58
N ALA A 48 73.80 96.30 12.58
CA ALA A 48 73.87 97.49 13.44
C ALA A 48 75.13 97.49 14.34
N THR A 49 75.54 96.33 14.84
CA THR A 49 76.73 96.17 15.70
C THR A 49 78.06 96.37 14.94
N MET A 50 78.09 96.20 13.61
CA MET A 50 79.30 96.45 12.80
C MET A 50 79.57 97.94 12.49
N VAL A 51 78.64 98.85 12.80
CA VAL A 51 78.75 100.29 12.44
C VAL A 51 79.18 101.18 13.63
N VAL A 52 79.28 100.64 14.85
CA VAL A 52 79.60 101.41 16.06
C VAL A 52 81.02 101.09 16.56
N ASP A 53 81.95 101.99 16.26
CA ASP A 53 83.34 101.97 16.74
C ASP A 53 83.43 102.69 18.10
N SER A 54 83.04 101.99 19.17
CA SER A 54 83.34 102.28 20.59
C SER A 54 82.66 101.22 21.45
N LYS A 55 83.37 100.76 22.51
CA LYS A 55 83.05 99.63 23.41
C LYS A 55 81.59 99.17 23.35
N PRO A 56 81.31 97.92 22.91
CA PRO A 56 79.95 97.45 22.73
C PRO A 56 79.20 97.48 24.05
N ASP A 57 78.04 98.12 24.03
CA ASP A 57 77.09 98.21 25.13
C ASP A 57 76.72 96.79 25.58
N GLN A 58 77.08 96.41 26.81
CA GLN A 58 76.93 95.05 27.33
C GLN A 58 75.47 94.54 27.21
N GLN A 59 74.50 95.46 27.24
CA GLN A 59 73.08 95.15 27.03
C GLN A 59 72.76 94.56 25.65
N LEU A 60 73.47 94.97 24.58
CA LEU A 60 73.25 94.43 23.23
C LEU A 60 73.78 92.99 23.09
N LEU A 61 74.94 92.71 23.70
CA LEU A 61 75.52 91.36 23.75
C LEU A 61 74.63 90.38 24.55
N GLU A 62 74.04 90.83 25.65
CA GLU A 62 73.07 90.06 26.44
C GLU A 62 71.83 89.72 25.58
N ARG A 63 71.26 90.71 24.87
CA ARG A 63 70.08 90.50 24.01
C ARG A 63 70.35 89.57 22.84
N VAL A 64 71.55 89.61 22.26
CA VAL A 64 71.95 88.64 21.21
C VAL A 64 72.05 87.23 21.77
N ARG A 65 72.62 87.05 22.97
CA ARG A 65 72.67 85.74 23.64
C ARG A 65 71.28 85.21 24.00
N GLU A 66 70.40 86.06 24.51
CA GLU A 66 69.00 85.69 24.80
C GLU A 66 68.24 85.30 23.53
N ALA A 67 68.43 86.04 22.44
CA ALA A 67 67.82 85.74 21.15
C ALA A 67 68.36 84.43 20.55
N GLU A 68 69.66 84.16 20.66
CA GLU A 68 70.27 82.90 20.22
C GLU A 68 69.82 81.70 21.07
N ALA A 69 69.71 81.86 22.39
CA ALA A 69 69.15 80.85 23.28
C ALA A 69 67.68 80.54 22.94
N LYS A 70 66.87 81.58 22.71
CA LYS A 70 65.47 81.44 22.30
C LYS A 70 65.32 80.82 20.91
N LYS A 71 66.22 81.13 19.98
CA LYS A 71 66.29 80.47 18.66
C LYS A 71 66.59 78.98 18.80
N CYS A 72 67.57 78.59 19.63
CA CYS A 72 67.87 77.19 19.91
C CYS A 72 66.67 76.46 20.54
N GLN A 73 65.98 77.09 21.49
CA GLN A 73 64.78 76.53 22.12
C GLN A 73 63.64 76.33 21.12
N LEU A 74 63.33 77.34 20.31
CA LEU A 74 62.29 77.25 19.28
C LEU A 74 62.63 76.22 18.20
N LYS A 75 63.91 76.07 17.84
CA LYS A 75 64.36 75.05 16.90
C LYS A 75 64.13 73.64 17.46
N ALA A 76 64.51 73.40 18.72
CA ALA A 76 64.25 72.13 19.40
C ALA A 76 62.75 71.83 19.52
N GLU A 77 61.92 72.83 19.81
CA GLU A 77 60.46 72.69 19.83
C GLU A 77 59.89 72.36 18.44
N ASN A 78 60.40 72.99 17.37
CA ASN A 78 59.99 72.71 16.00
C ASN A 78 60.36 71.28 15.58
N ASP A 79 61.56 70.81 15.93
CA ASP A 79 62.02 69.45 15.66
C ASP A 79 61.15 68.41 16.41
N ASN A 80 60.79 68.69 17.67
CA ASN A 80 59.87 67.84 18.43
C ASN A 80 58.46 67.80 17.80
N LEU A 81 57.90 68.95 17.44
CA LEU A 81 56.59 69.03 16.78
C LEU A 81 56.57 68.30 15.44
N ARG A 82 57.67 68.38 14.68
CA ARG A 82 57.81 67.63 13.42
C ARG A 82 57.84 66.13 13.65
N ASN A 83 58.63 65.66 14.63
CA ASN A 83 58.67 64.25 14.99
C ASN A 83 57.31 63.73 15.47
N ASP A 84 56.56 64.53 16.24
CA ASP A 84 55.22 64.18 16.68
C ASP A 84 54.22 64.18 15.51
N GLN A 85 54.32 65.13 14.58
CA GLN A 85 53.51 65.13 13.36
C GLN A 85 53.78 63.89 12.51
N GLU A 86 55.04 63.48 12.33
CA GLU A 86 55.41 62.27 11.60
C GLU A 86 54.86 61.01 12.29
N LYS A 87 54.96 60.91 13.63
CA LYS A 87 54.36 59.81 14.40
C LYS A 87 52.84 59.75 14.26
N GLN A 88 52.15 60.89 14.31
CA GLN A 88 50.70 60.95 14.13
C GLN A 88 50.30 60.58 12.70
N SER A 89 51.08 60.99 11.69
CA SER A 89 50.87 60.60 10.30
C SER A 89 50.96 59.08 10.12
N LEU A 90 52.00 58.45 10.66
CA LEU A 90 52.16 56.99 10.61
C LEU A 90 51.02 56.26 11.33
N ARG A 91 50.56 56.79 12.47
CA ARG A 91 49.42 56.22 13.20
C ARG A 91 48.11 56.34 12.41
N MET A 92 47.89 57.45 11.71
CA MET A 92 46.74 57.65 10.84
C MET A 92 46.74 56.67 9.66
N GLU A 93 47.89 56.45 9.02
CA GLU A 93 48.04 55.44 7.96
C GLU A 93 47.75 54.03 8.48
N GLU A 94 48.28 53.67 9.66
CA GLU A 94 48.01 52.37 10.28
C GLU A 94 46.52 52.17 10.59
N LEU A 95 45.86 53.20 11.13
CA LEU A 95 44.42 53.16 11.41
C LEU A 95 43.59 53.07 10.13
N GLN A 96 44.00 53.75 9.06
CA GLN A 96 43.33 53.67 7.76
C GLN A 96 43.39 52.25 7.20
N VAL A 97 44.57 51.61 7.24
CA VAL A 97 44.73 50.21 6.80
C VAL A 97 43.86 49.26 7.63
N LYS A 98 43.76 49.47 8.96
CA LYS A 98 42.88 48.67 9.82
C LYS A 98 41.41 48.89 9.51
N LEU A 99 41.00 50.13 9.22
CA LEU A 99 39.62 50.47 8.84
C LEU A 99 39.23 49.82 7.51
N ASP A 100 40.12 49.87 6.52
CA ASP A 100 39.90 49.24 5.21
C ASP A 100 39.80 47.72 5.33
N ALA A 101 40.67 47.09 6.15
CA ALA A 101 40.61 45.67 6.43
C ALA A 101 39.32 45.26 7.17
N ALA A 102 38.88 46.05 8.16
CA ALA A 102 37.63 45.80 8.88
C ALA A 102 36.41 45.97 7.95
N THR A 103 36.44 46.96 7.06
CA THR A 103 35.37 47.19 6.08
C THR A 103 35.29 46.05 5.07
N ALA A 104 36.43 45.54 4.59
CA ALA A 104 36.48 44.38 3.72
C ALA A 104 35.94 43.12 4.41
N SER A 105 36.34 42.87 5.66
CA SER A 105 35.83 41.76 6.47
C SER A 105 34.31 41.84 6.67
N PHE A 106 33.80 43.02 7.00
CA PHE A 106 32.36 43.24 7.18
C PHE A 106 31.56 43.00 5.90
N ASN A 107 32.06 43.45 4.75
CA ASN A 107 31.42 43.19 3.46
C ASN A 107 31.41 41.70 3.12
N GLN A 108 32.50 40.98 3.38
CA GLN A 108 32.58 39.53 3.19
C GLN A 108 31.60 38.77 4.10
N GLU A 109 31.48 39.16 5.37
CA GLU A 109 30.50 38.58 6.30
C GLU A 109 29.06 38.84 5.85
N ARG A 110 28.78 40.04 5.34
CA ARG A 110 27.46 40.38 4.80
C ARG A 110 27.11 39.56 3.56
N GLU A 111 28.05 39.36 2.64
CA GLU A 111 27.85 38.53 1.44
C GLU A 111 27.63 37.06 1.81
N THR A 112 28.42 36.51 2.73
CA THR A 112 28.26 35.13 3.21
C THR A 112 26.93 34.93 3.94
N ALA A 113 26.50 35.90 4.76
CA ALA A 113 25.19 35.87 5.41
C ALA A 113 24.04 35.88 4.39
N ALA A 114 24.13 36.70 3.34
CA ALA A 114 23.13 36.73 2.27
C ALA A 114 23.05 35.39 1.51
N LEU A 115 24.21 34.77 1.24
CA LEU A 115 24.29 33.48 0.56
C LEU A 115 23.70 32.35 1.43
N LEU A 116 24.01 32.33 2.72
CA LEU A 116 23.42 31.38 3.68
C LEU A 116 21.90 31.56 3.80
N GLN A 117 21.41 32.80 3.86
CA GLN A 117 19.98 33.08 3.87
C GLN A 117 19.28 32.58 2.60
N GLY A 118 19.92 32.73 1.44
CA GLY A 118 19.45 32.14 0.17
C GLY A 118 19.37 30.61 0.24
N ARG A 119 20.39 29.97 0.80
CA ARG A 119 20.43 28.50 0.94
C ARG A 119 19.35 27.95 1.88
N VAL A 120 19.09 28.64 3.00
CA VAL A 120 18.01 28.28 3.93
C VAL A 120 16.65 28.32 3.23
N LYS A 121 16.36 29.40 2.48
CA LYS A 121 15.11 29.51 1.71
C LYS A 121 14.95 28.39 0.68
N ALA A 122 16.02 28.01 -0.01
CA ALA A 122 16.00 26.91 -0.98
C ALA A 122 15.70 25.56 -0.30
N LEU A 123 16.31 25.29 0.85
CA LEU A 123 16.05 24.06 1.62
C LEU A 123 14.62 23.99 2.17
N ASP A 124 14.04 25.12 2.59
CA ASP A 124 12.64 25.17 3.01
C ASP A 124 11.67 24.86 1.85
N GLN A 125 11.98 25.34 0.64
CA GLN A 125 11.21 25.00 -0.57
C GLN A 125 11.33 23.51 -0.93
N GLU A 126 12.53 22.93 -0.82
CA GLU A 126 12.76 21.51 -1.05
C GLU A 126 12.01 20.65 -0.03
N LYS A 127 12.08 21.00 1.26
CA LYS A 127 11.36 20.32 2.35
C LYS A 127 9.85 20.35 2.14
N THR A 128 9.29 21.48 1.71
CA THR A 128 7.85 21.59 1.44
C THR A 128 7.43 20.75 0.23
N SER A 129 8.25 20.71 -0.83
CA SER A 129 8.04 19.82 -1.99
C SER A 129 8.04 18.34 -1.59
N LEU A 130 9.06 17.90 -0.85
CA LEU A 130 9.17 16.50 -0.37
C LEU A 130 8.02 16.13 0.57
N THR A 131 7.58 17.05 1.42
CA THR A 131 6.42 16.83 2.31
C THR A 131 5.15 16.61 1.49
N LEU A 132 4.93 17.41 0.43
CA LEU A 132 3.78 17.26 -0.45
C LEU A 132 3.80 15.92 -1.20
N GLU A 133 4.97 15.49 -1.67
CA GLU A 133 5.15 14.20 -2.34
C GLU A 133 4.90 13.01 -1.40
N CYS A 134 5.35 13.12 -0.14
CA CYS A 134 5.08 12.13 0.89
C CYS A 134 3.57 12.01 1.19
N VAL A 135 2.86 13.14 1.30
CA VAL A 135 1.39 13.15 1.48
C VAL A 135 0.66 12.53 0.28
N LYS A 136 1.08 12.86 -0.95
CA LYS A 136 0.51 12.25 -2.17
C LYS A 136 0.72 10.73 -2.18
N SER A 137 1.91 10.28 -1.80
CA SER A 137 2.25 8.86 -1.73
C SER A 137 1.43 8.12 -0.68
N GLN A 138 1.29 8.69 0.53
CA GLN A 138 0.44 8.13 1.59
C GLN A 138 -1.03 7.98 1.14
N LYS A 139 -1.57 8.97 0.42
CA LYS A 139 -2.92 8.89 -0.13
C LYS A 139 -3.05 7.75 -1.15
N SER A 140 -2.09 7.62 -2.06
CA SER A 140 -2.05 6.52 -3.03
C SER A 140 -1.98 5.14 -2.35
N PHE A 141 -1.21 5.00 -1.27
CA PHE A 141 -1.16 3.75 -0.50
C PHE A 141 -2.49 3.44 0.19
N ALA A 142 -3.18 4.45 0.73
CA ALA A 142 -4.50 4.28 1.32
C ALA A 142 -5.53 3.80 0.28
N ASP A 143 -5.52 4.40 -0.92
CA ASP A 143 -6.39 4.02 -2.03
C ASP A 143 -6.10 2.58 -2.50
N PHE A 144 -4.83 2.20 -2.59
CA PHE A 144 -4.43 0.82 -2.90
C PHE A 144 -4.89 -0.19 -1.83
N GLY A 145 -4.83 0.19 -0.55
CA GLY A 145 -5.35 -0.62 0.56
C GLY A 145 -6.87 -0.80 0.53
N VAL A 146 -7.63 0.17 -0.01
CA VAL A 146 -9.07 0.01 -0.27
C VAL A 146 -9.31 -0.95 -1.44
N GLN A 147 -8.56 -0.81 -2.54
CA GLN A 147 -8.67 -1.73 -3.68
C GLN A 147 -8.37 -3.19 -3.30
N LEU A 148 -7.33 -3.43 -2.50
CA LEU A 148 -7.01 -4.77 -2.00
C LEU A 148 -8.11 -5.36 -1.10
N ARG A 149 -8.80 -4.54 -0.30
CA ARG A 149 -9.94 -5.00 0.50
C ARG A 149 -11.10 -5.41 -0.39
N ASN A 150 -11.43 -4.62 -1.41
CA ASN A 150 -12.49 -4.94 -2.35
C ASN A 150 -12.19 -6.22 -3.14
N ILE A 151 -10.93 -6.44 -3.54
CA ILE A 151 -10.50 -7.69 -4.19
C ILE A 151 -10.67 -8.87 -3.23
N ARG A 152 -10.21 -8.74 -1.98
CA ARG A 152 -10.39 -9.79 -0.96
C ARG A 152 -11.85 -10.11 -0.65
N GLU A 153 -12.74 -9.13 -0.77
CA GLU A 153 -14.18 -9.34 -0.59
C GLU A 153 -14.81 -10.06 -1.79
N LEU A 154 -14.36 -9.77 -3.02
CA LEU A 154 -14.72 -10.52 -4.23
C LEU A 154 -14.14 -11.95 -4.23
N GLU A 155 -13.04 -12.17 -3.51
CA GLU A 155 -12.43 -13.50 -3.31
C GLU A 155 -13.08 -14.31 -2.19
N ARG A 156 -14.11 -13.79 -1.49
CA ARG A 156 -14.79 -14.57 -0.47
C ARG A 156 -15.71 -15.61 -1.12
N PRO A 157 -15.59 -16.90 -0.73
CA PRO A 157 -16.59 -17.90 -1.09
C PRO A 157 -17.97 -17.43 -0.66
N TRP A 158 -18.97 -17.56 -1.53
CA TRP A 158 -20.34 -17.23 -1.15
C TRP A 158 -20.84 -18.16 -0.06
N SER A 159 -21.64 -17.61 0.86
CA SER A 159 -22.44 -18.39 1.80
C SER A 159 -23.67 -18.97 1.08
N ILE A 160 -24.30 -19.99 1.68
CA ILE A 160 -25.49 -20.65 1.10
C ILE A 160 -26.62 -19.63 0.92
N GLU A 161 -26.77 -18.74 1.90
CA GLU A 161 -27.79 -17.69 1.92
C GLU A 161 -27.66 -16.79 0.69
N GLN A 162 -26.43 -16.48 0.26
CA GLN A 162 -26.21 -15.68 -0.94
C GLN A 162 -26.64 -16.42 -2.21
N TYR A 163 -26.49 -17.75 -2.30
CA TYR A 163 -27.05 -18.53 -3.41
C TYR A 163 -28.59 -18.56 -3.38
N VAL A 164 -29.18 -18.64 -2.19
CA VAL A 164 -30.64 -18.63 -2.00
C VAL A 164 -31.21 -17.27 -2.41
N GLU A 165 -30.66 -16.17 -1.89
CA GLU A 165 -31.05 -14.80 -2.23
C GLU A 165 -30.94 -14.55 -3.74
N PHE A 166 -29.88 -15.06 -4.37
CA PHE A 166 -29.70 -14.95 -5.81
C PHE A 166 -30.72 -15.77 -6.62
N SER A 167 -31.29 -16.82 -6.02
CA SER A 167 -32.29 -17.69 -6.66
C SER A 167 -33.73 -17.21 -6.50
N ASP A 168 -34.02 -16.36 -5.51
CA ASP A 168 -35.38 -16.00 -5.09
C ASP A 168 -36.12 -15.05 -6.05
N ASP A 169 -35.42 -14.42 -7.00
CA ASP A 169 -36.00 -13.43 -7.91
C ASP A 169 -36.95 -14.01 -8.99
N ASP A 170 -37.08 -15.34 -9.12
CA ASP A 170 -37.69 -15.96 -10.29
C ASP A 170 -38.88 -16.87 -9.95
N GLN A 171 -39.98 -16.72 -10.69
CA GLN A 171 -41.19 -17.52 -10.47
C GLN A 171 -41.01 -18.91 -11.12
N GLY A 172 -40.43 -19.84 -10.37
CA GLY A 172 -40.21 -21.22 -10.82
C GLY A 172 -41.49 -21.97 -11.26
N PHE A 173 -41.31 -23.10 -11.94
CA PHE A 173 -42.41 -23.94 -12.43
C PHE A 173 -43.31 -24.44 -11.28
N ARG A 174 -44.61 -24.11 -11.32
CA ARG A 174 -45.57 -24.44 -10.25
C ARG A 174 -46.22 -25.83 -10.38
N GLY A 175 -45.96 -26.57 -11.45
CA GLY A 175 -46.60 -27.86 -11.71
C GLY A 175 -45.89 -29.08 -11.12
N ARG A 176 -44.84 -28.88 -10.32
CA ARG A 176 -44.07 -29.98 -9.72
C ARG A 176 -44.80 -30.54 -8.50
N PRO A 177 -44.91 -31.88 -8.34
CA PRO A 177 -45.39 -32.47 -7.09
C PRO A 177 -44.52 -32.09 -5.88
N ASP A 178 -45.12 -32.01 -4.70
CA ASP A 178 -44.40 -31.78 -3.46
C ASP A 178 -43.37 -32.89 -3.21
N TYR A 179 -42.20 -32.53 -2.66
CA TYR A 179 -41.13 -33.46 -2.32
C TYR A 179 -41.62 -34.71 -1.58
N VAL A 180 -42.47 -34.49 -0.57
CA VAL A 180 -43.01 -35.54 0.31
C VAL A 180 -43.94 -36.51 -0.42
N SER A 181 -44.48 -36.10 -1.58
CA SER A 181 -45.39 -36.93 -2.38
C SER A 181 -44.68 -37.79 -3.42
N LEU A 182 -43.40 -37.54 -3.70
CA LEU A 182 -42.65 -38.24 -4.73
C LEU A 182 -42.53 -39.73 -4.40
N GLN A 183 -42.75 -40.56 -5.42
CA GLN A 183 -42.61 -42.00 -5.30
C GLN A 183 -41.19 -42.41 -5.71
N PRO A 184 -40.59 -43.41 -5.04
CA PRO A 184 -39.29 -43.94 -5.43
C PRO A 184 -39.36 -44.56 -6.84
N VAL A 185 -38.33 -44.31 -7.64
CA VAL A 185 -38.20 -44.82 -9.02
C VAL A 185 -37.29 -46.04 -9.14
N CYS A 186 -36.34 -46.23 -8.21
CA CYS A 186 -35.55 -47.45 -8.06
C CYS A 186 -34.88 -47.55 -6.68
N ASP A 187 -34.23 -48.70 -6.40
CA ASP A 187 -33.36 -48.86 -5.23
C ASP A 187 -32.05 -48.06 -5.43
N ARG A 188 -31.48 -47.53 -4.35
CA ARG A 188 -30.20 -46.80 -4.36
C ARG A 188 -29.08 -47.63 -5.02
N GLY A 189 -28.24 -46.97 -5.83
CA GLY A 189 -27.14 -47.62 -6.54
C GLY A 189 -27.55 -48.48 -7.74
N THR A 190 -28.84 -48.46 -8.13
CA THR A 190 -29.27 -49.00 -9.42
C THR A 190 -28.63 -48.19 -10.54
N ASP A 191 -28.06 -48.86 -11.55
CA ASP A 191 -27.58 -48.19 -12.76
C ASP A 191 -28.78 -47.59 -13.50
N LEU A 192 -29.07 -46.32 -13.22
CA LEU A 192 -30.25 -45.64 -13.70
C LEU A 192 -30.24 -45.50 -15.23
N LYS A 193 -29.06 -45.40 -15.85
CA LYS A 193 -28.92 -45.33 -17.30
C LYS A 193 -29.42 -46.62 -17.94
N LEU A 194 -28.86 -47.76 -17.52
CA LEU A 194 -29.31 -49.07 -18.00
C LEU A 194 -30.80 -49.30 -17.68
N TYR A 195 -31.23 -48.89 -16.49
CA TYR A 195 -32.62 -49.01 -16.06
C TYR A 195 -33.59 -48.26 -16.98
N MET A 196 -33.24 -47.05 -17.43
CA MET A 196 -34.02 -46.28 -18.40
C MET A 196 -33.91 -46.83 -19.82
N GLU A 197 -32.74 -47.31 -20.26
CA GLU A 197 -32.52 -47.86 -21.60
C GLU A 197 -33.32 -49.14 -21.89
N GLU A 198 -33.58 -49.93 -20.84
CA GLU A 198 -34.43 -51.12 -20.89
C GLU A 198 -35.90 -50.78 -21.23
N ASP A 199 -36.38 -49.58 -20.91
CA ASP A 199 -37.68 -49.10 -21.37
C ASP A 199 -37.53 -48.33 -22.69
N LYS A 200 -38.05 -48.92 -23.78
CA LYS A 200 -37.98 -48.33 -25.13
C LYS A 200 -38.52 -46.90 -25.18
N GLN A 201 -39.47 -46.54 -24.32
CA GLN A 201 -40.12 -45.24 -24.30
C GLN A 201 -39.33 -44.19 -23.49
N LEU A 202 -38.39 -44.62 -22.65
CA LEU A 202 -37.54 -43.74 -21.82
C LEU A 202 -36.09 -43.65 -22.31
N ARG A 203 -35.72 -44.35 -23.39
CA ARG A 203 -34.35 -44.33 -23.94
C ARG A 203 -33.81 -42.93 -24.22
N TRP A 204 -34.67 -42.00 -24.62
CA TRP A 204 -34.27 -40.62 -24.86
C TRP A 204 -33.81 -39.93 -23.56
N ALA A 205 -34.47 -40.19 -22.43
CA ALA A 205 -34.12 -39.61 -21.13
C ALA A 205 -32.79 -40.16 -20.59
N ALA A 206 -32.41 -41.39 -20.97
CA ALA A 206 -31.12 -41.98 -20.62
C ALA A 206 -29.90 -41.25 -21.20
N THR A 207 -30.11 -40.35 -22.18
CA THR A 207 -29.04 -39.57 -22.81
C THR A 207 -28.77 -38.21 -22.14
N SER A 208 -29.72 -37.69 -21.35
CA SER A 208 -29.64 -36.35 -20.79
C SER A 208 -30.26 -36.31 -19.39
N PHE A 209 -29.55 -36.91 -18.44
CA PHE A 209 -29.93 -36.90 -17.03
C PHE A 209 -28.70 -36.80 -16.13
N ILE A 210 -28.93 -36.38 -14.89
CA ILE A 210 -27.94 -36.40 -13.82
C ILE A 210 -28.57 -37.03 -12.58
N CYS A 211 -27.82 -37.93 -11.93
CA CYS A 211 -28.20 -38.51 -10.65
C CYS A 211 -27.28 -37.97 -9.55
N LEU A 212 -27.86 -37.21 -8.63
CA LEU A 212 -27.17 -36.71 -7.44
C LEU A 212 -27.23 -37.79 -6.36
N SER A 213 -26.23 -38.66 -6.35
CA SER A 213 -26.18 -39.90 -5.53
C SER A 213 -26.02 -39.69 -4.01
N SER A 214 -26.15 -38.46 -3.53
CA SER A 214 -25.92 -38.13 -2.13
C SER A 214 -26.83 -37.01 -1.65
N PRO A 215 -27.54 -37.18 -0.53
CA PRO A 215 -28.43 -36.15 0.00
C PRO A 215 -27.68 -34.90 0.44
N HIS A 216 -26.38 -35.01 0.76
CA HIS A 216 -25.54 -33.86 1.14
C HIS A 216 -24.93 -33.11 -0.04
N ARG A 217 -25.23 -33.54 -1.28
CA ARG A 217 -24.84 -32.87 -2.52
C ARG A 217 -25.99 -32.11 -3.16
N LEU A 218 -27.18 -32.12 -2.55
CA LEU A 218 -28.36 -31.43 -3.04
C LEU A 218 -29.12 -30.82 -1.86
N VAL A 219 -29.29 -29.50 -1.88
CA VAL A 219 -30.08 -28.79 -0.87
C VAL A 219 -31.24 -28.09 -1.56
N TRP A 220 -32.46 -28.45 -1.20
CA TRP A 220 -33.64 -27.75 -1.69
C TRP A 220 -33.84 -26.46 -0.89
N THR A 221 -33.96 -25.32 -1.59
CA THR A 221 -34.12 -24.00 -0.94
C THR A 221 -35.57 -23.72 -0.56
N SER A 222 -36.51 -24.43 -1.19
CA SER A 222 -37.94 -24.32 -0.98
C SER A 222 -38.57 -25.69 -0.74
N THR A 223 -39.68 -25.72 -0.01
CA THR A 223 -40.47 -26.95 0.23
C THR A 223 -41.11 -27.50 -1.05
N SER A 224 -41.35 -26.64 -2.04
CA SER A 224 -41.80 -27.01 -3.39
C SER A 224 -40.66 -27.58 -4.26
N CYS A 225 -39.41 -27.53 -3.79
CA CYS A 225 -38.19 -27.91 -4.52
C CYS A 225 -38.10 -27.30 -5.92
N GLN A 226 -38.68 -26.12 -6.12
CA GLN A 226 -38.58 -25.40 -7.39
C GLN A 226 -37.15 -24.95 -7.67
N VAL A 227 -36.40 -24.70 -6.59
CA VAL A 227 -34.99 -24.37 -6.64
C VAL A 227 -34.22 -25.33 -5.75
N GLY A 228 -33.13 -25.86 -6.29
CA GLY A 228 -32.15 -26.65 -5.56
C GLY A 228 -30.75 -26.10 -5.72
N LEU A 229 -29.89 -26.36 -4.75
CA LEU A 229 -28.46 -26.10 -4.82
C LEU A 229 -27.74 -27.44 -4.94
N ALA A 230 -27.02 -27.66 -6.02
CA ALA A 230 -26.22 -28.87 -6.20
C ALA A 230 -24.74 -28.58 -5.97
N PHE A 231 -24.10 -29.47 -5.21
CA PHE A 231 -22.72 -29.33 -4.77
C PHE A 231 -21.81 -30.35 -5.44
N GLY A 232 -20.66 -29.88 -5.88
CA GLY A 232 -19.65 -30.66 -6.58
C GLY A 232 -18.24 -30.28 -6.11
N PRO A 233 -17.23 -31.10 -6.40
CA PRO A 233 -15.86 -30.71 -6.16
C PRO A 233 -15.42 -29.66 -7.19
N MET A 234 -14.73 -28.60 -6.76
CA MET A 234 -14.07 -27.66 -7.69
C MET A 234 -12.75 -28.22 -8.24
N HIS A 235 -12.14 -29.14 -7.49
CA HIS A 235 -10.87 -29.76 -7.80
C HIS A 235 -11.00 -31.27 -7.68
N VAL A 236 -10.44 -31.97 -8.64
CA VAL A 236 -10.45 -33.42 -8.72
C VAL A 236 -8.99 -33.91 -8.74
N TYR A 237 -8.71 -34.93 -7.95
CA TYR A 237 -7.44 -35.62 -7.88
C TYR A 237 -7.42 -36.77 -8.90
N GLU A 238 -6.49 -36.70 -9.84
CA GLU A 238 -6.36 -37.63 -10.97
C GLU A 238 -5.14 -38.57 -10.84
N GLY A 239 -4.82 -38.99 -9.62
CA GLY A 239 -3.72 -39.92 -9.37
C GLY A 239 -2.35 -39.29 -9.66
N SER A 240 -1.67 -39.74 -10.72
CA SER A 240 -0.32 -39.26 -11.08
C SER A 240 -0.29 -37.79 -11.46
N ASP A 241 -1.38 -37.27 -12.01
CA ASP A 241 -1.44 -35.90 -12.52
C ASP A 241 -1.73 -34.88 -11.41
N GLY A 242 -1.97 -35.34 -10.18
CA GLY A 242 -2.26 -34.49 -9.04
C GLY A 242 -3.67 -33.89 -9.09
N TRP A 243 -3.81 -32.69 -8.51
CA TRP A 243 -5.06 -31.95 -8.45
C TRP A 243 -5.27 -31.13 -9.73
N LYS A 244 -6.44 -31.26 -10.34
CA LYS A 244 -6.88 -30.44 -11.46
C LYS A 244 -8.15 -29.69 -11.10
N GLU A 245 -8.24 -28.46 -11.56
CA GLU A 245 -9.47 -27.70 -11.53
C GLU A 245 -10.48 -28.36 -12.50
N HIS A 246 -11.63 -28.76 -11.98
CA HIS A 246 -12.65 -29.48 -12.74
C HIS A 246 -14.03 -29.13 -12.18
N SER A 247 -14.96 -28.76 -13.07
CA SER A 247 -16.36 -28.57 -12.70
C SER A 247 -17.16 -29.74 -13.20
N VAL A 248 -17.76 -30.46 -12.26
CA VAL A 248 -18.66 -31.59 -12.56
C VAL A 248 -19.98 -31.11 -13.18
N PHE A 249 -20.27 -29.80 -13.10
CA PHE A 249 -21.50 -29.21 -13.61
C PHE A 249 -21.34 -28.52 -14.97
N SER A 250 -20.12 -28.25 -15.40
CA SER A 250 -19.82 -27.53 -16.65
C SER A 250 -20.46 -28.13 -17.90
N GLU A 251 -20.68 -29.44 -17.94
CA GLU A 251 -21.38 -30.11 -19.05
C GLU A 251 -22.88 -29.81 -19.12
N TYR A 252 -23.47 -29.37 -18.01
CA TYR A 252 -24.90 -29.08 -17.84
C TYR A 252 -25.22 -27.59 -17.84
N ASP A 253 -24.24 -26.71 -17.68
CA ASP A 253 -24.42 -25.25 -17.64
C ASP A 253 -25.34 -24.73 -18.76
N GLY A 254 -26.44 -24.09 -18.37
CA GLY A 254 -27.45 -23.53 -19.27
C GLY A 254 -28.34 -24.53 -19.99
N LYS A 255 -28.24 -25.83 -19.67
CA LYS A 255 -29.05 -26.90 -20.27
C LYS A 255 -30.14 -27.36 -19.31
N ASP A 256 -31.24 -27.82 -19.90
CA ASP A 256 -32.31 -28.51 -19.21
C ASP A 256 -32.00 -30.00 -19.14
N VAL A 257 -31.97 -30.54 -17.92
CA VAL A 257 -31.53 -31.91 -17.65
C VAL A 257 -32.53 -32.58 -16.72
N GLU A 258 -32.79 -33.87 -16.94
CA GLU A 258 -33.61 -34.67 -16.02
C GLU A 258 -32.80 -34.95 -14.74
N VAL A 259 -33.30 -34.49 -13.60
CA VAL A 259 -32.60 -34.61 -12.31
C VAL A 259 -33.20 -35.75 -11.51
N PHE A 260 -32.31 -36.62 -11.06
CA PHE A 260 -32.59 -37.66 -10.07
C PHE A 260 -31.74 -37.42 -8.84
N PHE A 261 -32.24 -37.84 -7.68
CA PHE A 261 -31.50 -37.75 -6.43
C PHE A 261 -31.71 -39.01 -5.61
N GLU A 262 -30.70 -39.36 -4.82
CA GLU A 262 -30.78 -40.46 -3.86
C GLU A 262 -31.11 -39.93 -2.47
N ASP A 263 -32.10 -40.54 -1.83
CA ASP A 263 -32.41 -40.32 -0.42
C ASP A 263 -32.60 -41.68 0.27
N GLU A 264 -31.97 -41.83 1.45
CA GLU A 264 -31.87 -43.06 2.22
C GLU A 264 -31.48 -44.31 1.40
N GLN A 265 -32.48 -45.06 0.93
CA GLN A 265 -32.37 -46.34 0.22
C GLN A 265 -32.92 -46.29 -1.20
N HIS A 266 -33.38 -45.13 -1.66
CA HIS A 266 -34.14 -45.01 -2.90
C HIS A 266 -33.62 -43.87 -3.76
N THR A 267 -33.88 -44.00 -5.05
CA THR A 267 -33.70 -42.90 -6.02
C THR A 267 -35.07 -42.33 -6.34
N PHE A 268 -35.14 -41.02 -6.45
CA PHE A 268 -36.35 -40.26 -6.78
C PHE A 268 -36.09 -39.41 -8.03
N TYR A 269 -37.15 -39.18 -8.81
CA TYR A 269 -37.13 -38.26 -9.94
C TYR A 269 -37.57 -36.87 -9.47
N ALA A 270 -36.69 -35.88 -9.57
CA ALA A 270 -36.99 -34.52 -9.12
C ALA A 270 -37.76 -33.69 -10.16
N GLY A 271 -37.62 -34.01 -11.45
CA GLY A 271 -38.12 -33.19 -12.56
C GLY A 271 -37.02 -32.79 -13.53
N SER A 272 -37.35 -31.86 -14.42
CA SER A 272 -36.42 -31.27 -15.38
C SER A 272 -35.93 -29.92 -14.84
N TYR A 273 -34.61 -29.72 -14.79
CA TYR A 273 -34.01 -28.51 -14.22
C TYR A 273 -32.99 -27.89 -15.17
N THR A 274 -32.98 -26.56 -15.22
CA THR A 274 -31.89 -25.79 -15.83
C THR A 274 -30.78 -25.60 -14.82
N PHE A 275 -29.53 -25.84 -15.23
CA PHE A 275 -28.34 -25.57 -14.43
C PHE A 275 -27.87 -24.14 -14.68
N GLU A 276 -27.87 -23.32 -13.64
CA GLU A 276 -27.42 -21.94 -13.75
C GLU A 276 -25.89 -21.85 -13.61
N ARG A 277 -25.26 -21.15 -14.54
CA ARG A 277 -23.80 -20.95 -14.54
C ARG A 277 -23.38 -19.94 -13.46
N ILE A 278 -23.23 -20.41 -12.23
CA ILE A 278 -22.85 -19.57 -11.09
C ILE A 278 -21.34 -19.33 -11.01
N ARG A 279 -20.52 -20.22 -11.59
CA ARG A 279 -19.06 -20.16 -11.49
C ARG A 279 -18.46 -18.85 -12.02
N ASP A 280 -19.06 -18.23 -13.02
CA ASP A 280 -18.63 -16.93 -13.56
C ASP A 280 -18.80 -15.80 -12.54
N ARG A 281 -19.77 -15.94 -11.62
CA ARG A 281 -20.08 -14.95 -10.58
C ARG A 281 -19.38 -15.27 -9.25
N ASN A 282 -19.17 -16.55 -8.97
CA ASN A 282 -18.46 -17.01 -7.78
C ASN A 282 -17.39 -18.05 -8.15
N PRO A 283 -16.24 -17.61 -8.68
CA PRO A 283 -15.17 -18.50 -9.08
C PRO A 283 -14.47 -19.19 -7.90
N GLN A 284 -14.71 -18.71 -6.67
CA GLN A 284 -14.11 -19.25 -5.43
C GLN A 284 -14.94 -20.38 -4.80
N GLY A 285 -16.15 -20.65 -5.35
CA GLY A 285 -17.06 -21.67 -4.82
C GLY A 285 -17.60 -21.34 -3.44
N CYS A 286 -18.00 -22.35 -2.68
CA CYS A 286 -18.48 -22.21 -1.31
C CYS A 286 -17.71 -23.12 -0.35
N LEU A 287 -17.82 -22.83 0.94
CA LEU A 287 -17.41 -23.77 1.99
C LEU A 287 -18.40 -24.94 2.02
N GLN A 288 -17.94 -26.14 2.39
CA GLN A 288 -18.87 -27.24 2.65
C GLN A 288 -19.76 -26.93 3.87
N GLN A 289 -20.94 -27.53 3.88
CA GLN A 289 -21.97 -27.20 4.86
C GLN A 289 -21.93 -28.06 6.12
N SER A 290 -21.49 -29.32 5.98
CA SER A 290 -21.45 -30.29 7.06
C SER A 290 -20.30 -31.29 6.88
N ALA A 291 -20.01 -32.08 7.93
CA ALA A 291 -19.01 -33.14 7.86
C ALA A 291 -19.40 -34.23 6.84
N GLU A 292 -20.69 -34.54 6.75
CA GLU A 292 -21.22 -35.50 5.78
C GLU A 292 -21.06 -34.96 4.35
N SER A 293 -21.33 -33.68 4.12
CA SER A 293 -21.05 -33.04 2.83
C SER A 293 -19.55 -33.12 2.47
N ALA A 294 -18.66 -32.89 3.44
CA ALA A 294 -17.21 -33.03 3.25
C ALA A 294 -16.80 -34.43 2.80
N LYS A 295 -17.38 -35.46 3.43
CA LYS A 295 -17.14 -36.87 3.10
C LYS A 295 -17.62 -37.25 1.70
N GLU A 296 -18.75 -36.69 1.28
CA GLU A 296 -19.35 -37.00 -0.02
C GLU A 296 -18.62 -36.26 -1.15
N LEU A 297 -18.21 -35.01 -0.90
CA LEU A 297 -17.33 -34.26 -1.79
C LEU A 297 -15.96 -34.93 -1.91
N SER A 298 -15.39 -35.45 -0.82
CA SER A 298 -14.08 -36.12 -0.87
C SER A 298 -14.09 -37.36 -1.75
N LEU A 299 -15.18 -38.14 -1.74
CA LEU A 299 -15.36 -39.27 -2.65
C LEU A 299 -15.48 -38.81 -4.10
N ALA A 300 -16.23 -37.74 -4.36
CA ALA A 300 -16.41 -37.20 -5.71
C ALA A 300 -15.12 -36.54 -6.26
N SER A 301 -14.25 -36.04 -5.39
CA SER A 301 -12.95 -35.44 -5.76
C SER A 301 -11.91 -36.47 -6.20
N ILE A 302 -12.10 -37.77 -5.98
CA ILE A 302 -11.08 -38.77 -6.31
C ILE A 302 -11.47 -39.46 -7.63
N ASN A 303 -10.87 -39.03 -8.74
CA ASN A 303 -11.09 -39.62 -10.05
C ASN A 303 -9.85 -40.41 -10.50
N LEU A 304 -9.81 -41.69 -10.15
CA LEU A 304 -8.70 -42.55 -10.54
C LEU A 304 -8.91 -43.08 -11.97
N PRO A 305 -7.91 -42.96 -12.88
CA PRO A 305 -8.01 -43.46 -14.23
C PRO A 305 -8.38 -44.96 -14.28
N ALA A 306 -9.13 -45.36 -15.31
CA ALA A 306 -9.54 -46.76 -15.52
C ALA A 306 -8.35 -47.74 -15.67
N SER A 307 -7.15 -47.23 -15.96
CA SER A 307 -5.91 -48.02 -15.99
C SER A 307 -5.48 -48.55 -14.61
N TYR A 308 -6.02 -48.01 -13.50
CA TYR A 308 -5.79 -48.55 -12.17
C TYR A 308 -6.56 -49.87 -11.99
N PRO A 309 -5.88 -50.97 -11.61
CA PRO A 309 -6.55 -52.22 -11.31
C PRO A 309 -7.62 -52.02 -10.23
N GLY A 310 -8.83 -52.55 -10.42
CA GLY A 310 -9.99 -52.23 -9.57
C GLY A 310 -9.78 -52.44 -8.06
N THR A 311 -8.98 -53.43 -7.66
CA THR A 311 -8.61 -53.65 -6.25
C THR A 311 -7.66 -52.58 -5.70
N LYS A 312 -6.74 -52.06 -6.53
CA LYS A 312 -5.84 -50.96 -6.18
C LYS A 312 -6.59 -49.63 -6.12
N SER A 313 -7.48 -49.38 -7.08
CA SER A 313 -8.31 -48.16 -7.12
C SER A 313 -9.16 -48.01 -5.85
N LYS A 314 -9.86 -49.08 -5.43
CA LYS A 314 -10.65 -49.05 -4.19
C LYS A 314 -9.81 -48.78 -2.95
N ARG A 315 -8.67 -49.45 -2.80
CA ARG A 315 -7.76 -49.25 -1.65
C ARG A 315 -7.19 -47.83 -1.62
N LEU A 316 -6.80 -47.30 -2.78
CA LEU A 316 -6.27 -45.94 -2.87
C LEU A 316 -7.34 -44.90 -2.56
N THR A 317 -8.56 -45.07 -3.09
CA THR A 317 -9.70 -44.21 -2.78
C THR A 317 -9.96 -44.17 -1.27
N GLN A 318 -10.02 -45.34 -0.63
CA GLN A 318 -10.20 -45.43 0.83
C GLN A 318 -9.05 -44.77 1.62
N ALA A 319 -7.81 -44.92 1.16
CA ALA A 319 -6.65 -44.30 1.81
C ALA A 319 -6.63 -42.77 1.66
N LEU A 320 -7.12 -42.24 0.55
CA LEU A 320 -7.15 -40.80 0.25
C LEU A 320 -8.39 -40.10 0.78
N GLN A 321 -9.50 -40.81 0.97
CA GLN A 321 -10.78 -40.23 1.36
C GLN A 321 -10.67 -39.37 2.62
N HIS A 322 -10.11 -39.90 3.71
CA HIS A 322 -9.99 -39.17 4.98
C HIS A 322 -9.08 -37.93 4.89
N PRO A 323 -7.87 -38.00 4.28
CA PRO A 323 -7.07 -36.81 4.00
C PRO A 323 -7.83 -35.74 3.20
N VAL A 324 -8.53 -36.10 2.12
CA VAL A 324 -9.26 -35.16 1.28
C VAL A 324 -10.46 -34.55 2.03
N GLU A 325 -11.20 -35.36 2.78
CA GLU A 325 -12.30 -34.92 3.65
C GLU A 325 -11.81 -33.89 4.68
N SER A 326 -10.60 -34.06 5.23
CA SER A 326 -9.99 -33.09 6.14
C SER A 326 -9.70 -31.75 5.47
N LEU A 327 -9.26 -31.76 4.21
CA LEU A 327 -9.01 -30.52 3.45
C LEU A 327 -10.30 -29.74 3.19
N TYR A 328 -11.41 -30.44 2.90
CA TYR A 328 -12.73 -29.81 2.88
C TYR A 328 -13.04 -29.25 4.27
N THR A 329 -13.05 -30.07 5.31
CA THR A 329 -13.40 -29.66 6.69
C THR A 329 -12.64 -28.41 7.17
N GLN A 330 -11.36 -28.28 6.81
CA GLN A 330 -10.52 -27.11 7.15
C GLN A 330 -10.76 -25.87 6.26
N GLY A 331 -11.58 -25.99 5.23
CA GLY A 331 -11.88 -24.96 4.25
C GLY A 331 -10.74 -24.70 3.25
N ILE A 332 -9.78 -25.62 3.14
CA ILE A 332 -8.67 -25.55 2.16
C ILE A 332 -9.21 -25.86 0.77
N LEU A 333 -9.98 -26.95 0.63
CA LEU A 333 -10.75 -27.23 -0.57
C LEU A 333 -12.12 -26.56 -0.48
N LYS A 334 -12.60 -26.07 -1.62
CA LYS A 334 -13.92 -25.46 -1.78
C LYS A 334 -14.82 -26.35 -2.62
N ALA A 335 -16.12 -26.22 -2.40
CA ALA A 335 -17.14 -26.88 -3.19
C ALA A 335 -17.62 -25.95 -4.30
N GLU A 336 -17.85 -26.50 -5.48
CA GLU A 336 -18.63 -25.88 -6.51
C GLU A 336 -20.11 -25.95 -6.08
N CYS A 337 -20.85 -24.87 -6.28
CA CYS A 337 -22.29 -24.84 -6.07
C CYS A 337 -22.94 -24.29 -7.34
N THR A 338 -23.92 -25.03 -7.85
CA THR A 338 -24.74 -24.61 -8.98
C THR A 338 -26.20 -24.53 -8.54
N ILE A 339 -26.94 -23.59 -9.12
CA ILE A 339 -28.38 -23.46 -8.87
C ILE A 339 -29.11 -24.31 -9.90
N LEU A 340 -30.02 -25.14 -9.42
CA LEU A 340 -30.96 -25.92 -10.20
C LEU A 340 -32.30 -25.23 -10.19
N ARG A 341 -32.79 -24.79 -11.35
CA ARG A 341 -34.13 -24.19 -11.49
C ARG A 341 -35.09 -25.16 -12.16
N CYS A 342 -36.18 -25.51 -11.48
CA CYS A 342 -37.18 -26.42 -12.02
C CYS A 342 -37.91 -25.74 -13.19
N VAL A 343 -37.81 -26.33 -14.37
CA VAL A 343 -38.50 -25.89 -15.60
C VAL A 343 -39.65 -26.80 -15.98
N GLY A 344 -39.72 -28.00 -15.42
CA GLY A 344 -40.80 -28.93 -15.68
C GLY A 344 -40.76 -30.19 -14.82
N PHE A 345 -41.79 -31.00 -14.96
CA PHE A 345 -41.86 -32.33 -14.37
C PHE A 345 -42.45 -33.30 -15.38
N ASN A 346 -41.63 -34.23 -15.86
CA ASN A 346 -42.08 -35.22 -16.83
C ASN A 346 -42.83 -36.36 -16.13
N GLN A 347 -44.16 -36.23 -16.10
CA GLN A 347 -45.04 -37.21 -15.46
C GLN A 347 -44.88 -38.61 -16.04
N GLU A 348 -44.58 -38.73 -17.34
CA GLU A 348 -44.40 -40.03 -17.98
C GLU A 348 -43.15 -40.76 -17.47
N ILE A 349 -42.01 -40.05 -17.33
CA ILE A 349 -40.79 -40.61 -16.74
C ILE A 349 -41.10 -41.13 -15.32
N HIS A 350 -41.68 -40.26 -14.49
CA HIS A 350 -42.02 -40.57 -13.12
C HIS A 350 -42.92 -41.82 -13.02
N ASP A 351 -44.04 -41.83 -13.74
CA ASP A 351 -45.06 -42.87 -13.62
C ASP A 351 -44.56 -44.22 -14.13
N ARG A 352 -43.79 -44.23 -15.22
CA ARG A 352 -43.22 -45.47 -15.76
C ARG A 352 -42.19 -46.08 -14.82
N LEU A 353 -41.23 -45.27 -14.36
CA LEU A 353 -40.17 -45.79 -13.50
C LEU A 353 -40.73 -46.22 -12.14
N SER A 354 -41.61 -45.42 -11.54
CA SER A 354 -42.26 -45.78 -10.26
C SER A 354 -43.15 -47.02 -10.39
N ALA A 355 -43.92 -47.16 -11.48
CA ALA A 355 -44.72 -48.37 -11.73
C ALA A 355 -43.83 -49.61 -11.93
N ARG A 356 -42.71 -49.48 -12.65
CA ARG A 356 -41.73 -50.55 -12.84
C ARG A 356 -41.11 -50.98 -11.52
N TYR A 357 -40.74 -50.02 -10.67
CA TYR A 357 -40.20 -50.29 -9.35
C TYR A 357 -41.21 -50.99 -8.43
N LYS A 358 -42.47 -50.53 -8.40
CA LYS A 358 -43.56 -51.18 -7.66
C LYS A 358 -43.74 -52.64 -8.09
N ARG A 359 -43.82 -52.91 -9.40
CA ARG A 359 -43.90 -54.29 -9.94
C ARG A 359 -42.70 -55.14 -9.52
N ALA A 360 -41.48 -54.59 -9.58
CA ALA A 360 -40.28 -55.31 -9.17
C ALA A 360 -40.31 -55.68 -7.68
N LYS A 361 -40.75 -54.76 -6.79
CA LYS A 361 -40.92 -55.04 -5.36
C LYS A 361 -41.99 -56.09 -5.08
N GLU A 362 -43.12 -56.05 -5.79
CA GLU A 362 -44.17 -57.06 -5.66
C GLU A 362 -43.70 -58.45 -6.06
N LEU A 363 -42.94 -58.56 -7.15
CA LEU A 363 -42.34 -59.83 -7.60
C LEU A 363 -41.34 -60.36 -6.57
N LYS A 364 -40.46 -59.50 -6.03
CA LYS A 364 -39.54 -59.88 -4.94
C LYS A 364 -40.29 -60.37 -3.69
N ARG A 365 -41.38 -59.69 -3.30
CA ARG A 365 -42.21 -60.10 -2.15
C ARG A 365 -42.89 -61.45 -2.37
N LYS A 366 -43.44 -61.69 -3.57
CA LYS A 366 -44.06 -62.98 -3.94
C LYS A 366 -43.03 -64.12 -3.89
N ALA A 367 -41.86 -63.92 -4.50
CA ALA A 367 -40.78 -64.90 -4.48
C ALA A 367 -40.31 -65.25 -3.05
N ASN A 368 -40.16 -64.25 -2.17
CA ASN A 368 -39.79 -64.48 -0.78
C ASN A 368 -40.87 -65.25 0.00
N THR A 369 -42.15 -64.95 -0.27
CA THR A 369 -43.28 -65.65 0.38
C THR A 369 -43.34 -67.12 -0.06
N GLU A 370 -43.11 -67.40 -1.35
CA GLU A 370 -43.06 -68.75 -1.89
C GLU A 370 -41.87 -69.54 -1.34
N ALA A 371 -40.69 -68.92 -1.25
CA ALA A 371 -39.50 -69.55 -0.67
C ALA A 371 -39.69 -69.94 0.81
N ASP A 372 -40.29 -69.08 1.62
CA ASP A 372 -40.58 -69.40 3.04
C ASP A 372 -41.63 -70.53 3.17
N SER A 373 -42.64 -70.53 2.30
CA SER A 373 -43.65 -71.59 2.27
C SER A 373 -43.08 -72.97 1.85
N GLY A 374 -42.10 -72.99 0.95
CA GLY A 374 -41.40 -74.21 0.53
C GLY A 374 -40.52 -74.80 1.62
N HIS A 375 -39.89 -73.97 2.45
CA HIS A 375 -39.04 -74.43 3.55
C HIS A 375 -39.85 -75.06 4.70
N LYS A 376 -41.06 -74.54 4.97
CA LYS A 376 -41.97 -75.11 5.98
C LYS A 376 -42.51 -76.49 5.60
N ARG A 377 -42.69 -76.78 4.30
CA ARG A 377 -43.15 -78.09 3.82
C ARG A 377 -42.09 -79.20 3.86
N ARG A 378 -40.80 -78.85 3.96
CA ARG A 378 -39.70 -79.84 4.09
C ARG A 378 -39.37 -80.21 5.54
N ARG A 379 -40.06 -79.63 6.53
CA ARG A 379 -39.80 -79.84 7.96
C ARG A 379 -40.99 -80.47 8.70
N GLY A 380 -41.49 -81.60 8.20
CA GLY A 380 -42.18 -82.53 9.08
C GLY A 380 -42.75 -83.76 8.39
N PRO A 381 -42.99 -84.85 9.13
CA PRO A 381 -42.22 -85.38 10.26
C PRO A 381 -40.98 -86.17 9.82
#